data_AF-G7H800-F1
#
_entry.id   AF-G7H800-F1
#
_cell.length_a   1.000
_cell.length_b   1.000
_cell.length_c   1.000
_cell.angle_alpha   90.00
_cell.angle_beta   90.00
_cell.angle_gamma   90.00
#
_symmetry.space_group_name_H-M   'P 1'
#
loop_
_entity.id
_entity.type
_entity.pdbx_description
1 polymer ?
#
loop_
_entity_poly.entity_id
_entity_poly.type
_entity_poly.pdbx_seq_one_letter_code
_entity_poly.pdbx_strand_id
1 'polypeptide(L)'
;MQIERLRFVSSLKVLNLEGNPIAKQPDFPLSLYVIAILPQLNYYEYVFIKTETREEAQKRFYRELREIEDKQEREIQGLETEAREMAEADRLASSFVEHLDGMQLYDSLWRDDEDGRILMLVGAPAQELCEEYSKDVYELTQQIYRLGLERFGERDEEIRDFNANLHEGQEELQAQGQRQIEDFLEYKERIFDEMRLKWRELDQRDDDLEQLQAQLDTLTANFEDSLNELWESLMAQELHLHEAVEVN
;
A
#
# COMPACT_ATOMS: atom_id res chain seq x y z
N MET A 1 -6.25 -1.13 -34.08
CA MET A 1 -6.58 -0.84 -32.67
C MET A 1 -7.76 -1.73 -32.30
N GLN A 2 -7.52 -2.78 -31.51
CA GLN A 2 -8.56 -3.75 -31.14
C GLN A 2 -9.43 -3.13 -30.04
N ILE A 3 -10.65 -2.72 -30.37
CA ILE A 3 -11.64 -2.14 -29.42
C ILE A 3 -11.81 -3.03 -28.18
N GLU A 4 -11.65 -4.35 -28.36
CA GLU A 4 -11.61 -5.38 -27.32
C GLU A 4 -10.68 -5.06 -26.13
N ARG A 5 -9.54 -4.39 -26.36
CA ARG A 5 -8.61 -4.01 -25.27
C ARG A 5 -9.24 -3.05 -24.26
N LEU A 6 -10.26 -2.30 -24.66
CA LEU A 6 -10.97 -1.40 -23.76
C LEU A 6 -11.80 -2.17 -22.71
N ARG A 7 -12.03 -3.48 -22.87
CA ARG A 7 -12.67 -4.35 -21.86
C ARG A 7 -11.90 -4.38 -20.52
N PHE A 8 -10.58 -4.16 -20.55
CA PHE A 8 -9.76 -4.09 -19.32
C PHE A 8 -9.90 -2.75 -18.59
N VAL A 9 -10.51 -1.74 -19.20
CA VAL A 9 -10.80 -0.45 -18.56
C VAL A 9 -12.19 -0.51 -17.93
N SER A 10 -12.28 -1.06 -16.71
CA SER A 10 -13.54 -1.25 -15.98
C SER A 10 -14.30 0.06 -15.68
N SER A 11 -13.57 1.17 -15.61
CA SER A 11 -14.09 2.53 -15.40
C SER A 11 -14.64 3.18 -16.67
N LEU A 12 -14.45 2.59 -17.85
CA LEU A 12 -14.92 3.17 -19.12
C LEU A 12 -16.46 3.10 -19.21
N LYS A 13 -17.14 4.23 -19.05
CA LYS A 13 -18.62 4.31 -19.14
C LYS A 13 -19.13 5.02 -20.39
N VAL A 14 -18.29 5.83 -21.03
CA VAL A 14 -18.66 6.65 -22.20
C VAL A 14 -17.58 6.49 -23.25
N LEU A 15 -17.97 6.21 -24.49
CA LEU A 15 -17.06 6.12 -25.62
C LEU A 15 -17.63 6.88 -26.83
N ASN A 16 -16.82 7.73 -27.44
CA ASN A 16 -17.15 8.40 -28.69
C ASN A 16 -16.13 8.01 -29.75
N LEU A 17 -16.58 7.50 -30.89
CA LEU A 17 -15.75 7.15 -32.05
C LEU A 17 -16.07 7.99 -33.28
N GLU A 18 -16.88 9.03 -33.15
CA GLU A 18 -17.21 9.94 -34.24
C GLU A 18 -15.93 10.53 -34.89
N GLY A 19 -15.94 10.68 -36.22
CA GLY A 19 -14.81 11.21 -36.98
C GLY A 19 -13.71 10.18 -37.29
N ASN A 20 -13.72 8.99 -36.68
CA ASN A 20 -12.75 7.94 -36.98
C ASN A 20 -13.07 7.22 -38.31
N PRO A 21 -12.06 6.75 -39.08
CA PRO A 21 -12.29 6.02 -40.34
C PRO A 21 -13.18 4.78 -40.20
N ILE A 22 -13.12 4.10 -39.05
CA ILE A 22 -13.96 2.92 -38.74
C ILE A 22 -15.45 3.27 -38.65
N ALA A 23 -15.80 4.50 -38.24
CA ALA A 23 -17.17 4.98 -38.17
C ALA A 23 -17.76 5.34 -39.55
N LYS A 24 -16.91 5.38 -40.60
CA LYS A 24 -17.30 5.70 -41.97
C LYS A 24 -17.59 4.46 -42.82
N GLN A 25 -17.50 3.26 -42.26
CA GLN A 25 -17.77 2.02 -42.97
C GLN A 25 -19.28 1.74 -42.98
N PRO A 26 -19.97 1.84 -44.13
CA PRO A 26 -21.42 1.69 -44.19
C PRO A 26 -21.88 0.23 -43.98
N ASP A 27 -21.02 -0.73 -44.31
CA ASP A 27 -21.35 -2.16 -44.32
C ASP A 27 -21.13 -2.83 -42.94
N PHE A 28 -20.53 -2.11 -41.98
CA PHE A 28 -20.24 -2.63 -40.66
C PHE A 28 -21.05 -1.87 -39.59
N PRO A 29 -21.93 -2.54 -38.83
CA PRO A 29 -22.74 -1.93 -37.78
C PRO A 29 -21.89 -1.64 -36.53
N LEU A 30 -20.97 -0.68 -36.63
CA LEU A 30 -19.97 -0.38 -35.59
C LEU A 30 -20.59 -0.12 -34.22
N SER A 31 -21.71 0.59 -34.16
CA SER A 31 -22.41 0.90 -32.91
C SER A 31 -22.82 -0.37 -32.16
N LEU A 32 -23.45 -1.32 -32.85
CA LEU A 32 -23.82 -2.61 -32.27
C LEU A 32 -22.59 -3.43 -31.88
N TYR A 33 -21.51 -3.39 -32.68
CA TYR A 33 -20.29 -4.11 -32.34
C TYR A 33 -19.65 -3.58 -31.06
N VAL A 34 -19.50 -2.26 -30.93
CA VAL A 34 -18.95 -1.61 -29.73
C VAL A 34 -19.81 -1.93 -28.50
N ILE A 35 -21.14 -1.86 -28.63
CA ILE A 35 -22.08 -2.17 -27.56
C ILE A 35 -21.99 -3.64 -27.13
N ALA A 36 -21.80 -4.56 -28.08
CA ALA A 36 -21.66 -5.99 -27.80
C ALA A 36 -20.35 -6.30 -27.07
N ILE A 37 -19.23 -5.76 -27.58
CA ILE A 37 -17.88 -6.10 -27.11
C ILE A 37 -17.51 -5.41 -25.80
N LEU A 38 -18.09 -4.23 -25.51
CA LEU A 38 -17.78 -3.44 -24.30
C LEU A 38 -18.99 -3.39 -23.34
N PRO A 39 -19.18 -4.43 -22.50
CA PRO A 39 -20.35 -4.53 -21.63
C PRO A 39 -20.44 -3.41 -20.57
N GLN A 40 -19.32 -2.79 -20.21
CA GLN A 40 -19.23 -1.76 -19.18
C GLN A 40 -19.70 -0.36 -19.63
N LEU A 41 -19.92 -0.15 -20.94
CA LEU A 41 -20.35 1.13 -21.48
C LEU A 41 -21.81 1.43 -21.15
N ASN A 42 -22.08 2.66 -20.70
CA ASN A 42 -23.42 3.21 -20.51
C ASN A 42 -23.84 4.10 -21.68
N TYR A 43 -22.88 4.79 -22.30
CA TYR A 43 -23.12 5.72 -23.42
C TYR A 43 -22.15 5.45 -24.57
N TYR A 44 -22.69 5.45 -25.78
CA TYR A 44 -21.91 5.42 -27.02
C TYR A 44 -22.31 6.61 -27.89
N GLU A 45 -21.34 7.41 -28.35
CA GLU A 45 -21.57 8.64 -29.12
C GLU A 45 -22.55 9.60 -28.43
N TYR A 46 -22.41 9.74 -27.10
CA TYR A 46 -23.29 10.53 -26.22
C TYR A 46 -24.76 10.05 -26.16
N VAL A 47 -25.09 8.90 -26.75
CA VAL A 47 -26.41 8.27 -26.67
C VAL A 47 -26.40 7.17 -25.61
N PHE A 48 -27.41 7.15 -24.75
CA PHE A 48 -27.58 6.10 -23.75
C PHE A 48 -27.89 4.75 -24.41
N ILE A 49 -27.17 3.71 -23.99
CA ILE A 49 -27.34 2.34 -24.50
C ILE A 49 -28.53 1.69 -23.79
N LYS A 50 -29.61 1.45 -24.52
CA LYS A 50 -30.78 0.74 -24.00
C LYS A 50 -30.51 -0.76 -23.87
N THR A 51 -31.20 -1.41 -22.93
CA THR A 51 -31.09 -2.86 -22.70
C THR A 51 -31.44 -3.66 -23.96
N GLU A 52 -32.49 -3.27 -24.69
CA GLU A 52 -32.92 -3.96 -25.91
C GLU A 52 -31.84 -3.89 -26.99
N THR A 53 -31.19 -2.73 -27.15
CA THR A 53 -30.08 -2.54 -28.09
C THR A 53 -28.88 -3.38 -27.71
N ARG A 54 -28.61 -3.54 -26.41
CA ARG A 54 -27.53 -4.40 -25.91
C ARG A 54 -27.80 -5.88 -26.20
N GLU A 55 -29.02 -6.35 -25.99
CA GLU A 55 -29.40 -7.73 -26.31
C GLU A 55 -29.32 -8.01 -27.81
N GLU A 56 -29.75 -7.07 -28.65
CA GLU A 56 -29.65 -7.18 -30.11
C GLU A 56 -28.19 -7.25 -30.56
N ALA A 57 -27.34 -6.37 -30.02
CA ALA A 57 -25.91 -6.33 -30.27
C ALA A 57 -25.23 -7.66 -29.87
N GLN A 58 -25.52 -8.18 -28.68
CA GLN A 58 -24.99 -9.45 -28.18
C GLN A 58 -25.43 -10.63 -29.03
N LYS A 59 -26.70 -10.69 -29.45
CA LYS A 59 -27.20 -11.75 -30.34
C LYS A 59 -26.53 -11.70 -31.71
N ARG A 60 -26.32 -10.49 -32.25
CA ARG A 60 -25.70 -10.30 -33.57
C ARG A 60 -24.23 -10.70 -33.60
N PHE A 61 -23.49 -10.42 -32.53
CA PHE A 61 -22.05 -10.68 -32.41
C PHE A 61 -21.71 -11.78 -31.41
N TYR A 62 -22.62 -12.75 -31.23
CA TYR A 62 -22.48 -13.77 -30.20
C TYR A 62 -21.19 -14.60 -30.33
N ARG A 63 -20.78 -14.92 -31.56
CA ARG A 63 -19.58 -15.74 -31.80
C ARG A 63 -18.32 -14.97 -31.44
N GLU A 64 -18.21 -13.74 -31.93
CA GLU A 64 -17.10 -12.84 -31.67
C GLU A 64 -17.01 -12.53 -30.18
N LEU A 65 -18.14 -12.23 -29.55
CA LEU A 65 -18.22 -11.96 -28.11
C LEU A 65 -17.67 -13.14 -27.31
N ARG A 66 -18.07 -14.37 -27.63
CA ARG A 66 -17.58 -15.58 -26.97
C ARG A 66 -16.08 -15.79 -27.13
N GLU A 67 -15.55 -15.60 -28.35
CA GLU A 67 -14.10 -15.69 -28.60
C GLU A 67 -13.31 -14.65 -27.81
N ILE A 68 -13.84 -13.43 -27.67
CA ILE A 68 -13.22 -12.34 -26.92
C ILE A 68 -13.27 -12.63 -25.42
N GLU A 69 -14.39 -13.15 -24.92
CA GLU A 69 -14.55 -13.57 -23.52
C GLU A 69 -13.57 -14.69 -23.16
N ASP A 70 -13.48 -15.74 -23.98
CA ASP A 70 -12.54 -16.84 -23.76
C ASP A 70 -11.08 -16.35 -23.75
N LYS A 71 -10.72 -15.39 -24.63
CA LYS A 71 -9.38 -14.79 -24.64
C LYS A 71 -9.13 -13.92 -23.41
N GLN A 72 -10.11 -13.10 -23.05
CA GLN A 72 -10.01 -12.22 -21.88
C GLN A 72 -9.86 -13.04 -20.60
N GLU A 73 -10.62 -14.12 -20.45
CA GLU A 73 -10.54 -15.02 -19.29
C GLU A 73 -9.15 -15.66 -19.20
N ARG A 74 -8.61 -16.17 -20.31
CA ARG A 74 -7.25 -16.73 -20.35
C ARG A 74 -6.18 -15.70 -20.03
N GLU A 75 -6.34 -14.46 -20.50
CA GLU A 75 -5.39 -13.37 -20.22
C GLU A 75 -5.43 -12.99 -18.73
N ILE A 76 -6.63 -12.88 -18.14
CA ILE A 76 -6.79 -12.61 -16.70
C ILE A 76 -6.18 -13.75 -15.88
N GLN A 77 -6.50 -15.00 -16.21
CA GLN A 77 -5.93 -16.17 -15.53
C GLN A 77 -4.41 -16.19 -15.64
N GLY A 78 -3.86 -15.88 -16.82
CA GLY A 78 -2.42 -15.80 -17.05
C GLY A 78 -1.75 -14.73 -16.17
N LEU A 79 -2.34 -13.53 -16.10
CA LEU A 79 -1.85 -12.45 -15.24
C LEU A 79 -1.96 -12.81 -13.75
N GLU A 80 -3.04 -13.46 -13.33
CA GLU A 80 -3.20 -13.93 -11.94
C GLU A 80 -2.18 -15.01 -11.59
N THR A 81 -1.89 -15.94 -12.50
CA THR A 81 -0.86 -16.96 -12.30
C THR A 81 0.53 -16.34 -12.21
N GLU A 82 0.86 -15.41 -13.11
CA GLU A 82 2.17 -14.72 -13.11
C GLU A 82 2.34 -13.88 -11.85
N ALA A 83 1.31 -13.13 -11.44
CA ALA A 83 1.34 -12.36 -10.20
C ALA A 83 1.50 -13.26 -8.97
N ARG A 84 0.84 -14.42 -8.96
CA ARG A 84 0.97 -15.41 -7.89
C ARG A 84 2.37 -16.00 -7.83
N GLU A 85 2.92 -16.40 -8.98
CA GLU A 85 4.28 -16.95 -9.08
C GLU A 85 5.33 -15.93 -8.65
N MET A 86 5.17 -14.66 -9.07
CA MET A 86 6.05 -13.57 -8.66
C MET A 86 5.96 -13.30 -7.14
N ALA A 87 4.75 -13.24 -6.58
CA ALA A 87 4.57 -13.06 -5.15
C ALA A 87 5.13 -14.23 -4.32
N GLU A 88 5.00 -15.46 -4.83
CA GLU A 88 5.60 -16.64 -4.21
C GLU A 88 7.13 -16.57 -4.27
N ALA A 89 7.71 -16.22 -5.43
CA ALA A 89 9.15 -16.03 -5.59
C ALA A 89 9.70 -14.95 -4.64
N ASP A 90 9.04 -13.78 -4.56
CA ASP A 90 9.41 -12.70 -3.64
C ASP A 90 9.35 -13.14 -2.17
N ARG A 91 8.35 -13.96 -1.81
CA ARG A 91 8.24 -14.53 -0.46
C ARG A 91 9.39 -15.48 -0.16
N LEU A 92 9.72 -16.38 -1.08
CA LEU A 92 10.84 -17.32 -0.91
C LEU A 92 12.18 -16.59 -0.83
N ALA A 93 12.36 -15.56 -1.66
CA ALA A 93 13.51 -14.65 -1.65
C ALA A 93 13.68 -13.95 -0.30
N SER A 94 12.60 -13.33 0.18
CA SER A 94 12.59 -12.62 1.47
C SER A 94 12.83 -13.57 2.66
N SER A 95 12.56 -14.86 2.47
CA SER A 95 12.80 -15.93 3.44
C SER A 95 14.17 -16.61 3.29
N PHE A 96 14.99 -16.19 2.31
CA PHE A 96 16.31 -16.77 1.98
C PHE A 96 16.29 -18.27 1.65
N VAL A 97 15.18 -18.76 1.10
CA VAL A 97 15.01 -20.19 0.76
C VAL A 97 14.65 -20.39 -0.72
N GLU A 98 15.10 -19.47 -1.56
CA GLU A 98 15.03 -19.59 -3.02
C GLU A 98 15.58 -20.94 -3.46
N HIS A 99 14.85 -21.65 -4.32
CA HIS A 99 15.28 -22.92 -4.90
C HIS A 99 15.53 -24.06 -3.89
N LEU A 100 14.94 -23.97 -2.69
CA LEU A 100 14.95 -25.04 -1.68
C LEU A 100 13.57 -25.71 -1.51
N ASP A 101 12.59 -25.32 -2.31
CA ASP A 101 11.23 -25.87 -2.35
C ASP A 101 11.13 -27.23 -3.06
N GLY A 102 12.25 -27.74 -3.58
CA GLY A 102 12.34 -29.02 -4.27
C GLY A 102 13.78 -29.56 -4.35
N MET A 103 14.16 -30.11 -5.50
CA MET A 103 15.48 -30.70 -5.76
C MET A 103 16.44 -29.72 -6.46
N GLN A 104 16.07 -28.45 -6.65
CA GLN A 104 16.80 -27.54 -7.52
C GLN A 104 18.27 -27.35 -7.08
N LEU A 105 18.53 -27.26 -5.76
CA LEU A 105 19.89 -27.23 -5.23
C LEU A 105 20.64 -28.52 -5.56
N TYR A 106 20.04 -29.68 -5.31
CA TYR A 106 20.66 -30.97 -5.61
C TYR A 106 20.99 -31.13 -7.10
N ASP A 107 20.03 -30.81 -7.98
CA ASP A 107 20.22 -30.85 -9.43
C ASP A 107 21.31 -29.87 -9.89
N SER A 108 21.46 -28.73 -9.20
CA SER A 108 22.53 -27.77 -9.50
C SER A 108 23.92 -28.32 -9.18
N LEU A 109 24.07 -29.20 -8.17
CA LEU A 109 25.34 -29.85 -7.84
C LEU A 109 25.79 -30.81 -8.95
N TRP A 110 24.82 -31.43 -9.65
CA TRP A 110 25.08 -32.34 -10.78
C TRP A 110 25.25 -31.62 -12.12
N ARG A 111 24.88 -30.34 -12.17
CA ARG A 111 25.02 -29.53 -13.37
C ARG A 111 26.50 -29.40 -13.67
N ASP A 112 26.91 -29.96 -14.81
CA ASP A 112 28.30 -29.97 -15.27
C ASP A 112 29.30 -30.81 -14.45
N ASP A 113 28.82 -31.74 -13.61
CA ASP A 113 29.70 -32.67 -12.88
C ASP A 113 30.08 -33.90 -13.74
N GLU A 114 31.20 -33.80 -14.47
CA GLU A 114 31.76 -34.92 -15.23
C GLU A 114 32.30 -36.04 -14.33
N ASP A 115 32.89 -35.70 -13.19
CA ASP A 115 33.47 -36.68 -12.27
C ASP A 115 32.37 -37.51 -11.59
N GLY A 116 31.28 -36.88 -11.19
CA GLY A 116 30.09 -37.58 -10.68
C GLY A 116 29.50 -38.53 -11.72
N ARG A 117 29.44 -38.13 -13.01
CA ARG A 117 29.00 -39.02 -14.09
C ARG A 117 29.93 -40.21 -14.29
N ILE A 118 31.25 -40.01 -14.16
CA ILE A 118 32.24 -41.10 -14.21
C ILE A 118 32.07 -42.03 -13.01
N LEU A 119 31.83 -41.49 -11.80
CA LEU A 119 31.58 -42.28 -10.60
C LEU A 119 30.37 -43.20 -10.76
N MET A 120 29.32 -42.76 -11.46
CA MET A 120 28.14 -43.59 -11.73
C MET A 120 28.43 -44.83 -12.60
N LEU A 121 29.56 -44.86 -13.32
CA LEU A 121 29.99 -46.04 -14.10
C LEU A 121 30.45 -47.21 -13.22
N VAL A 122 30.69 -46.99 -11.93
CA VAL A 122 30.98 -48.05 -10.94
C VAL A 122 29.79 -49.01 -10.78
N GLY A 123 28.59 -48.61 -11.20
CA GLY A 123 27.39 -49.45 -11.23
C GLY A 123 26.54 -49.32 -9.97
N ALA A 124 25.81 -50.39 -9.64
CA ALA A 124 24.79 -50.37 -8.58
C ALA A 124 25.23 -49.74 -7.24
N PRO A 125 26.43 -50.02 -6.69
CA PRO A 125 26.84 -49.44 -5.42
C PRO A 125 26.94 -47.89 -5.42
N ALA A 126 27.34 -47.31 -6.55
CA ALA A 126 27.43 -45.85 -6.68
C ALA A 126 26.05 -45.21 -6.90
N GLN A 127 25.16 -45.91 -7.60
CA GLN A 127 23.78 -45.47 -7.82
C GLN A 127 22.98 -45.48 -6.52
N GLU A 128 23.07 -46.55 -5.73
CA GLU A 128 22.42 -46.65 -4.42
C GLU A 128 22.88 -45.51 -3.48
N LEU A 129 24.20 -45.25 -3.43
CA LEU A 129 24.75 -44.14 -2.64
C LEU A 129 24.25 -42.77 -3.13
N CYS A 130 24.13 -42.58 -4.44
CA CYS A 130 23.63 -41.35 -5.04
C CYS A 130 22.15 -41.11 -4.68
N GLU A 131 21.34 -42.15 -4.69
CA GLU A 131 19.92 -42.12 -4.31
C GLU A 131 19.75 -41.80 -2.82
N GLU A 132 20.53 -42.46 -1.95
CA GLU A 132 20.56 -42.16 -0.52
C GLU A 132 20.96 -40.70 -0.26
N TYR A 133 22.03 -40.23 -0.90
CA TYR A 133 22.49 -38.86 -0.77
C TYR A 133 21.46 -37.84 -1.28
N SER A 134 20.77 -38.13 -2.40
CA SER A 134 19.69 -37.28 -2.92
C SER A 134 18.57 -37.11 -1.88
N LYS A 135 18.18 -38.22 -1.25
CA LYS A 135 17.15 -38.22 -0.21
C LYS A 135 17.59 -37.41 1.01
N ASP A 136 18.82 -37.59 1.48
CA ASP A 136 19.36 -36.85 2.62
C ASP A 136 19.43 -35.35 2.36
N VAL A 137 19.91 -34.94 1.17
CA VAL A 137 19.95 -33.54 0.74
C VAL A 137 18.54 -32.97 0.66
N TYR A 138 17.58 -33.72 0.12
CA TYR A 138 16.19 -33.28 0.09
C TYR A 138 15.62 -33.10 1.49
N GLU A 139 15.79 -34.08 2.39
CA GLU A 139 15.30 -33.98 3.76
C GLU A 139 15.89 -32.77 4.50
N LEU A 140 17.17 -32.47 4.30
CA LEU A 140 17.84 -31.31 4.90
C LEU A 140 17.36 -30.00 4.28
N THR A 141 17.30 -29.90 2.96
CA THR A 141 16.81 -28.68 2.27
C THR A 141 15.36 -28.38 2.61
N GLN A 142 14.50 -29.39 2.74
CA GLN A 142 13.12 -29.22 3.20
C GLN A 142 13.02 -28.79 4.68
N GLN A 143 13.99 -29.12 5.52
CA GLN A 143 14.07 -28.58 6.89
C GLN A 143 14.45 -27.10 6.88
N ILE A 144 15.47 -26.74 6.10
CA ILE A 144 15.92 -25.33 5.95
C ILE A 144 14.79 -24.49 5.35
N TYR A 145 14.12 -25.00 4.31
CA TYR A 145 12.97 -24.34 3.68
C TYR A 145 11.88 -24.00 4.70
N ARG A 146 11.44 -24.99 5.49
CA ARG A 146 10.42 -24.79 6.53
C ARG A 146 10.87 -23.81 7.60
N LEU A 147 12.11 -23.93 8.08
CA LEU A 147 12.67 -23.03 9.07
C LEU A 147 12.75 -21.59 8.55
N GLY A 148 13.18 -21.39 7.31
CA GLY A 148 13.25 -20.06 6.68
C GLY A 148 11.89 -19.39 6.60
N LEU A 149 10.85 -20.13 6.21
CA LEU A 149 9.47 -19.63 6.19
C LEU A 149 8.93 -19.31 7.59
N GLU A 150 9.23 -20.14 8.59
CA GLU A 150 8.84 -19.90 9.98
C GLU A 150 9.48 -18.62 10.52
N ARG A 151 10.80 -18.48 10.35
CA ARG A 151 11.54 -17.26 10.78
C ARG A 151 11.11 -16.02 10.02
N PHE A 152 10.75 -16.15 8.74
CA PHE A 152 10.16 -15.06 7.99
C PHE A 152 8.86 -14.58 8.64
N GLY A 153 7.98 -15.51 8.99
CA GLY A 153 6.71 -15.21 9.67
C GLY A 153 6.91 -14.52 11.01
N GLU A 154 7.82 -15.04 11.86
CA GLU A 154 8.16 -14.41 13.15
C GLU A 154 8.69 -12.99 12.97
N ARG A 155 9.60 -12.77 12.02
CA ARG A 155 10.17 -11.45 11.73
C ARG A 155 9.11 -10.48 11.20
N ASP A 156 8.20 -10.94 10.34
CA ASP A 156 7.12 -10.11 9.82
C ASP A 156 6.13 -9.69 10.92
N GLU A 157 5.85 -10.58 11.87
CA GLU A 157 5.06 -10.28 13.06
C GLU A 157 5.78 -9.27 13.96
N GLU A 158 7.07 -9.48 14.26
CA GLU A 158 7.88 -8.56 15.06
C GLU A 158 7.96 -7.16 14.43
N ILE A 159 8.18 -7.07 13.11
CA ILE A 159 8.19 -5.79 12.38
C ILE A 159 6.81 -5.11 12.46
N ARG A 160 5.72 -5.89 12.33
CA ARG A 160 4.37 -5.34 12.43
C ARG A 160 4.10 -4.78 13.81
N ASP A 161 4.43 -5.53 14.86
CA ASP A 161 4.23 -5.11 16.25
C ASP A 161 5.09 -3.89 16.58
N PHE A 162 6.35 -3.87 16.13
CA PHE A 162 7.22 -2.72 16.28
C PHE A 162 6.63 -1.47 15.62
N ASN A 163 6.19 -1.57 14.36
CA ASN A 163 5.58 -0.44 13.65
C ASN A 163 4.26 0.02 14.28
N ALA A 164 3.43 -0.91 14.75
CA ALA A 164 2.19 -0.59 15.44
C ALA A 164 2.46 0.21 16.73
N ASN A 165 3.39 -0.27 17.56
CA ASN A 165 3.79 0.42 18.79
C ASN A 165 4.45 1.78 18.49
N LEU A 166 5.24 1.87 17.42
CA LEU A 166 5.85 3.13 16.99
C LEU A 166 4.78 4.15 16.59
N HIS A 167 3.78 3.75 15.81
CA HIS A 167 2.68 4.61 15.42
C HIS A 167 1.79 5.00 16.60
N GLU A 168 1.48 4.06 17.51
CA GLU A 168 0.74 4.37 18.73
C GLU A 168 1.49 5.41 19.58
N GLY A 169 2.79 5.25 19.78
CA GLY A 169 3.62 6.22 20.49
C GLY A 169 3.65 7.59 19.81
N GLN A 170 3.67 7.65 18.48
CA GLN A 170 3.56 8.90 17.72
C GLN A 170 2.21 9.59 17.92
N GLU A 171 1.12 8.83 17.83
CA GLU A 171 -0.24 9.34 18.02
C GLU A 171 -0.45 9.85 19.46
N GLU A 172 0.06 9.13 20.46
CA GLU A 172 -0.01 9.54 21.86
C GLU A 172 0.73 10.87 22.08
N LEU A 173 1.94 11.02 21.54
CA LEU A 173 2.71 12.25 21.71
C LEU A 173 2.07 13.42 20.97
N GLN A 174 1.56 13.19 19.77
CA GLN A 174 0.82 14.19 19.02
C GLN A 174 -0.44 14.64 19.78
N ALA A 175 -1.18 13.70 20.36
CA ALA A 175 -2.36 14.01 21.16
C ALA A 175 -2.00 14.78 22.45
N GLN A 176 -0.87 14.48 23.08
CA GLN A 176 -0.36 15.23 24.23
C GLN A 176 -0.01 16.67 23.84
N GLY A 177 0.72 16.88 22.74
CA GLY A 177 1.04 18.21 22.23
C GLY A 177 -0.20 19.03 21.88
N GLN A 178 -1.20 18.41 21.25
CA GLN A 178 -2.50 19.06 20.97
C GLN A 178 -3.19 19.51 22.25
N ARG A 179 -3.28 18.65 23.26
CA ARG A 179 -3.88 19.00 24.57
C ARG A 179 -3.14 20.15 25.24
N GLN A 180 -1.82 20.15 25.25
CA GLN A 180 -1.02 21.24 25.82
C GLN A 180 -1.30 22.59 25.14
N ILE A 181 -1.44 22.58 23.81
CA ILE A 181 -1.78 23.78 23.04
C ILE A 181 -3.21 24.24 23.37
N GLU A 182 -4.17 23.32 23.44
CA GLU A 182 -5.56 23.62 23.82
C GLU A 182 -5.65 24.24 25.22
N ASP A 183 -5.01 23.61 26.22
CA ASP A 183 -4.95 24.10 27.60
C ASP A 183 -4.34 25.51 27.67
N PHE A 184 -3.27 25.75 26.90
CA PHE A 184 -2.65 27.08 26.83
C PHE A 184 -3.54 28.12 26.15
N LEU A 185 -4.30 27.75 25.11
CA LEU A 185 -5.24 28.66 24.45
C LEU A 185 -6.37 29.07 25.41
N GLU A 186 -6.89 28.13 26.21
CA GLU A 186 -7.87 28.44 27.25
C GLU A 186 -7.28 29.37 28.33
N TYR A 187 -6.05 29.08 28.79
CA TYR A 187 -5.33 29.93 29.72
C TYR A 187 -5.13 31.34 29.17
N LYS A 188 -4.70 31.46 27.91
CA LYS A 188 -4.52 32.74 27.21
C LYS A 188 -5.81 33.55 27.21
N GLU A 189 -6.95 32.97 26.81
CA GLU A 189 -8.22 33.71 26.81
C GLU A 189 -8.58 34.24 28.20
N ARG A 190 -8.38 33.43 29.24
CA ARG A 190 -8.61 33.85 30.64
C ARG A 190 -7.72 35.02 31.06
N ILE A 191 -6.42 34.95 30.78
CA ILE A 191 -5.47 36.02 31.13
C ILE A 191 -5.80 37.30 30.35
N PHE A 192 -6.17 37.21 29.07
CA PHE A 192 -6.55 38.36 28.27
C PHE A 192 -7.85 39.00 28.79
N ASP A 193 -8.82 38.22 29.26
CA ASP A 193 -10.01 38.74 29.92
C ASP A 193 -9.70 39.44 31.24
N GLU A 194 -8.82 38.86 32.07
CA GLU A 194 -8.35 39.47 33.32
C GLU A 194 -7.60 40.79 33.05
N MET A 195 -6.72 40.83 32.04
CA MET A 195 -6.06 42.08 31.62
C MET A 195 -7.07 43.11 31.12
N ARG A 196 -8.05 42.71 30.29
CA ARG A 196 -9.09 43.62 29.76
C ARG A 196 -9.91 44.27 30.89
N LEU A 197 -10.25 43.50 31.92
CA LEU A 197 -10.97 43.99 33.11
C LEU A 197 -10.11 45.01 33.87
N LYS A 198 -8.85 44.68 34.17
CA LYS A 198 -7.93 45.59 34.87
C LYS A 198 -7.62 46.86 34.07
N TRP A 199 -7.48 46.76 32.75
CA TRP A 199 -7.33 47.93 31.88
C TRP A 199 -8.53 48.88 31.94
N ARG A 200 -9.76 48.37 32.03
CA ARG A 200 -10.96 49.20 32.23
C ARG A 200 -11.00 49.87 33.60
N GLU A 201 -10.50 49.22 34.64
CA GLU A 201 -10.40 49.80 35.99
C GLU A 201 -9.37 50.94 36.04
N LEU A 202 -8.28 50.79 35.29
CA LEU A 202 -7.22 51.78 35.12
C LEU A 202 -7.72 53.07 34.42
N ASP A 203 -8.63 52.92 33.46
CA ASP A 203 -9.28 54.05 32.75
C ASP A 203 -10.32 54.81 33.61
N GLN A 204 -10.70 54.25 34.78
CA GLN A 204 -11.77 54.80 35.64
C GLN A 204 -11.30 55.38 36.98
N ARG A 205 -10.05 55.16 37.41
CA ARG A 205 -9.50 55.59 38.71
C ARG A 205 -8.11 56.21 38.59
N ASP A 206 -7.95 57.44 39.11
CA ASP A 206 -6.66 58.16 39.14
C ASP A 206 -5.79 57.83 40.37
N ASP A 207 -6.37 57.34 41.48
CA ASP A 207 -5.70 57.35 42.79
C ASP A 207 -4.83 56.09 43.11
N ASP A 208 -4.88 55.01 42.31
CA ASP A 208 -4.15 53.73 42.56
C ASP A 208 -3.40 53.18 41.32
N LEU A 209 -2.98 54.05 40.39
CA LEU A 209 -2.38 53.67 39.10
C LEU A 209 -1.11 52.80 39.22
N GLU A 210 -0.20 53.09 40.16
CA GLU A 210 1.03 52.32 40.36
C GLU A 210 0.76 50.86 40.77
N GLN A 211 -0.24 50.62 41.62
CA GLN A 211 -0.55 49.29 42.11
C GLN A 211 -1.26 48.45 41.05
N LEU A 212 -2.14 49.06 40.24
CA LEU A 212 -2.78 48.40 39.10
C LEU A 212 -1.78 48.08 37.98
N GLN A 213 -0.83 48.99 37.73
CA GLN A 213 0.23 48.80 36.75
C GLN A 213 1.15 47.63 37.15
N ALA A 214 1.57 47.55 38.42
CA ALA A 214 2.35 46.42 38.92
C ALA A 214 1.61 45.06 38.79
N GLN A 215 0.28 45.06 38.89
CA GLN A 215 -0.51 43.84 38.69
C GLN A 215 -0.62 43.43 37.21
N LEU A 216 -0.66 44.39 36.28
CA LEU A 216 -0.59 44.11 34.84
C LEU A 216 0.80 43.60 34.42
N ASP A 217 1.86 44.18 34.98
CA ASP A 217 3.23 43.71 34.75
C ASP A 217 3.41 42.27 35.25
N THR A 218 2.87 41.96 36.43
CA THR A 218 2.87 40.58 36.97
C THR A 218 2.09 39.61 36.07
N LEU A 219 0.91 40.02 35.56
CA LEU A 219 0.12 39.19 34.64
C LEU A 219 0.86 38.94 33.31
N THR A 220 1.58 39.95 32.83
CA THR A 220 2.38 39.84 31.59
C THR A 220 3.56 38.90 31.79
N ALA A 221 4.30 39.04 32.91
CA ALA A 221 5.40 38.15 33.25
C ALA A 221 4.94 36.69 33.37
N ASN A 222 3.83 36.44 34.10
CA ASN A 222 3.28 35.08 34.23
C ASN A 222 2.84 34.50 32.88
N PHE A 223 2.34 35.32 31.95
CA PHE A 223 1.98 34.88 30.62
C PHE A 223 3.21 34.51 29.78
N GLU A 224 4.27 35.32 29.84
CA GLU A 224 5.56 35.06 29.19
C GLU A 224 6.20 33.77 29.71
N ASP A 225 6.16 33.55 31.04
CA ASP A 225 6.65 32.33 31.67
C ASP A 225 5.88 31.10 31.17
N SER A 226 4.55 31.13 31.18
CA SER A 226 3.72 30.02 30.67
C SER A 226 3.92 29.76 29.17
N LEU A 227 4.19 30.79 28.38
CA LEU A 227 4.48 30.65 26.94
C LEU A 227 5.83 29.95 26.73
N ASN A 228 6.85 30.32 27.51
CA ASN A 228 8.15 29.67 27.47
C ASN A 228 8.06 28.21 27.91
N GLU A 229 7.32 27.90 28.97
CA GLU A 229 7.09 26.52 29.44
C GLU A 229 6.42 25.66 28.35
N LEU A 230 5.40 26.19 27.66
CA LEU A 230 4.77 25.49 26.53
C LEU A 230 5.78 25.23 25.42
N TRP A 231 6.57 26.25 25.05
CA TRP A 231 7.56 26.12 24.00
C TRP A 231 8.63 25.07 24.33
N GLU A 232 9.17 25.09 25.56
CA GLU A 232 10.13 24.09 26.02
C GLU A 232 9.54 22.68 26.00
N SER A 233 8.29 22.52 26.44
CA SER A 233 7.63 21.21 26.46
C SER A 233 7.39 20.67 25.05
N LEU A 234 6.93 21.50 24.11
CA LEU A 234 6.69 21.07 22.73
C LEU A 234 8.00 20.76 22.01
N MET A 235 9.05 21.56 22.22
CA MET A 235 10.38 21.30 21.67
C MET A 235 10.98 19.99 22.19
N ALA A 236 10.80 19.67 23.47
CA ALA A 236 11.24 18.41 24.03
C ALA A 236 10.51 17.21 23.40
N GLN A 237 9.20 17.32 23.17
CA GLN A 237 8.41 16.29 22.49
C GLN A 237 8.84 16.09 21.04
N GLU A 238 9.04 17.18 20.29
CA GLU A 238 9.52 17.12 18.91
C GLU A 238 10.91 16.50 18.80
N LEU A 239 11.83 16.83 19.73
CA LEU A 239 13.14 16.20 19.78
C LEU A 239 13.03 14.69 20.01
N HIS A 240 12.17 14.26 20.94
CA HIS A 240 11.93 12.84 21.21
C HIS A 240 11.34 12.10 20.01
N LEU A 241 10.39 12.70 19.28
CA LEU A 241 9.84 12.12 18.05
C LEU A 241 10.91 11.99 16.97
N HIS A 242 11.68 13.05 16.77
CA HIS A 242 12.73 13.10 15.78
C HIS A 242 13.81 12.02 16.03
N GLU A 243 14.27 11.89 17.27
CA GLU A 243 15.23 10.85 17.67
C GLU A 243 14.66 9.43 17.54
N ALA A 244 13.37 9.24 17.82
CA ALA A 244 12.72 7.93 17.68
C ALA A 244 12.48 7.52 16.21
N VAL A 245 12.39 8.49 15.29
CA VAL A 245 12.07 8.26 13.87
C VAL A 245 13.31 8.25 12.98
N GLU A 246 14.35 9.05 13.25
CA GLU A 246 15.55 9.14 12.39
C GLU A 246 16.54 7.98 12.52
N VAL A 247 16.33 7.00 13.42
CA VAL A 247 17.22 5.84 13.58
C VAL A 247 16.80 4.63 12.72
N ASN A 248 15.76 4.76 11.90
CA ASN A 248 15.39 3.78 10.85
C ASN A 248 15.79 4.26 9.45
#